data_AF-A0AAW9FTD6-F1
#
_entry.id   AF-A0AAW9FTD6-F1
#
_cell.length_a   1.000
_cell.length_b   1.000
_cell.length_c   1.000
_cell.angle_alpha   90.00
_cell.angle_beta   90.00
_cell.angle_gamma   90.00
#
_symmetry.space_group_name_H-M   'P 1'
#
loop_
_entity.id
_entity.type
_entity.pdbx_description
1 polymer ?
#
loop_
_entity_poly.entity_id
_entity_poly.type
_entity_poly.pdbx_seq_one_letter_code
_entity_poly.pdbx_strand_id
1 'polypeptide(L)'
;RGRDVLNEKTVFVMDEAGMVASKQMAGFVDAVVRSGAKIVLVGDPEQLQPIEAGAAFRAIVDRIGYAELETIYRQREDWMRKASLDLARGNVERALAAYNSNARITGERLKAEAVESLIADWNHSYDPAKTALILAHLRRDVRMLNVMAREKLVERGIV
;
A
#
# COMPACT_ATOMS: atom_id res chain seq x y z
N ARG A 1 -5.61 -23.65 -19.83
CA ARG A 1 -6.79 -23.56 -20.74
C ARG A 1 -7.93 -24.32 -20.08
N GLY A 2 -9.04 -23.65 -19.76
CA GLY A 2 -10.16 -24.22 -18.98
C GLY A 2 -10.38 -23.57 -17.60
N ARG A 3 -9.58 -22.56 -17.22
CA ARG A 3 -9.73 -21.79 -15.97
C ARG A 3 -10.48 -20.47 -16.15
N ASP A 4 -10.84 -20.13 -17.39
CA ASP A 4 -11.39 -18.81 -17.75
C ASP A 4 -12.93 -18.79 -17.74
N VAL A 5 -13.57 -19.93 -17.48
CA VAL A 5 -15.04 -20.04 -17.40
C VAL A 5 -15.43 -20.24 -15.94
N LEU A 6 -16.15 -19.27 -15.39
CA LEU A 6 -16.71 -19.37 -14.05
C LEU A 6 -17.85 -20.40 -14.04
N ASN A 7 -17.89 -21.20 -12.98
CA ASN A 7 -18.97 -22.17 -12.71
C ASN A 7 -19.24 -22.26 -11.20
N GLU A 8 -20.22 -23.06 -10.80
CA GLU A 8 -20.66 -23.20 -9.41
C GLU A 8 -19.59 -23.75 -8.45
N LYS A 9 -18.53 -24.35 -8.99
CA LYS A 9 -17.38 -24.86 -8.21
C LYS A 9 -16.24 -23.85 -8.12
N THR A 10 -16.43 -22.64 -8.63
CA THR A 10 -15.41 -21.59 -8.69
C THR A 10 -15.54 -20.64 -7.49
N VAL A 11 -14.38 -20.29 -6.91
CA VAL A 11 -14.24 -19.17 -5.98
C VAL A 11 -13.41 -18.10 -6.67
N PHE A 12 -14.02 -16.94 -6.92
CA PHE A 12 -13.37 -15.77 -7.48
C PHE A 12 -12.87 -14.88 -6.34
N VAL A 13 -11.56 -14.78 -6.17
CA VAL A 13 -10.94 -13.92 -5.15
C VAL A 13 -10.44 -12.65 -5.83
N MET A 14 -10.92 -11.49 -5.38
CA MET A 14 -10.49 -10.18 -5.83
C MET A 14 -9.65 -9.54 -4.73
N ASP A 15 -8.35 -9.45 -4.95
CA ASP A 15 -7.43 -8.72 -4.07
C ASP A 15 -7.38 -7.23 -4.45
N GLU A 16 -7.07 -6.37 -3.48
CA GLU A 16 -7.12 -4.90 -3.60
C GLU A 16 -8.45 -4.39 -4.18
N ALA A 17 -9.56 -4.99 -3.74
CA ALA A 17 -10.92 -4.66 -4.19
C ALA A 17 -11.29 -3.18 -3.93
N GLY A 18 -10.63 -2.53 -2.97
CA GLY A 18 -10.74 -1.10 -2.70
C GLY A 18 -10.31 -0.21 -3.86
N MET A 19 -9.49 -0.71 -4.80
CA MET A 19 -9.03 0.03 -5.97
C MET A 19 -9.94 -0.14 -7.20
N VAL A 20 -10.95 -1.00 -7.13
CA VAL A 20 -11.82 -1.34 -8.28
C VAL A 20 -12.98 -0.35 -8.38
N ALA A 21 -13.13 0.24 -9.57
CA ALA A 21 -14.19 1.20 -9.84
C ALA A 21 -15.58 0.55 -9.74
N SER A 22 -16.58 1.30 -9.29
CA SER A 22 -17.93 0.77 -9.04
C SER A 22 -18.56 0.07 -10.25
N LYS A 23 -18.34 0.62 -11.46
CA LYS A 23 -18.85 0.03 -12.71
C LYS A 23 -18.21 -1.32 -13.01
N GLN A 24 -16.90 -1.44 -12.78
CA GLN A 24 -16.17 -2.70 -12.98
C GLN A 24 -16.61 -3.74 -11.93
N MET A 25 -16.71 -3.33 -10.66
CA MET A 25 -17.20 -4.18 -9.58
C MET A 25 -18.57 -4.79 -9.90
N ALA A 26 -19.52 -3.97 -10.39
CA ALA A 26 -20.83 -4.45 -10.81
C ALA A 26 -20.75 -5.53 -11.90
N GLY A 27 -19.86 -5.37 -12.88
CA GLY A 27 -19.63 -6.36 -13.93
C GLY A 27 -19.05 -7.68 -13.40
N PHE A 28 -18.08 -7.61 -12.48
CA PHE A 28 -17.52 -8.81 -11.84
C PHE A 28 -18.56 -9.55 -10.99
N VAL A 29 -19.32 -8.82 -10.18
CA VAL A 29 -20.37 -9.40 -9.35
C VAL A 29 -21.45 -10.07 -10.22
N ASP A 30 -21.92 -9.41 -11.29
CA ASP A 30 -22.92 -10.00 -12.20
C ASP A 30 -22.41 -11.29 -12.84
N ALA A 31 -21.18 -11.28 -13.36
CA ALA A 31 -20.59 -12.46 -13.99
C ALA A 31 -20.49 -13.65 -13.01
N VAL A 32 -20.04 -13.39 -11.77
CA VAL A 32 -19.90 -14.42 -10.73
C VAL A 32 -21.25 -14.98 -10.29
N VAL A 33 -22.25 -14.10 -10.10
CA VAL A 33 -23.61 -14.50 -9.71
C VAL A 33 -24.26 -15.35 -10.80
N ARG A 34 -24.15 -14.93 -12.07
CA ARG A 34 -24.73 -15.67 -13.21
C ARG A 34 -24.14 -17.07 -13.39
N SER A 35 -22.88 -17.27 -13.02
CA SER A 35 -22.26 -18.60 -13.06
C SER A 35 -22.51 -19.45 -11.80
N GLY A 36 -23.21 -18.92 -10.79
CA GLY A 36 -23.40 -19.59 -9.50
C GLY A 36 -22.11 -19.70 -8.68
N ALA A 37 -21.07 -18.92 -9.01
CA ALA A 37 -19.78 -18.96 -8.34
C ALA A 37 -19.81 -18.11 -7.05
N LYS A 38 -18.82 -18.32 -6.18
CA LYS A 38 -18.61 -17.48 -4.99
C LYS A 38 -17.64 -16.35 -5.32
N ILE A 39 -17.91 -15.12 -4.88
CA ILE A 39 -16.93 -14.02 -4.85
C ILE A 39 -16.42 -13.79 -3.43
N VAL A 40 -15.11 -13.54 -3.29
CA VAL A 40 -14.47 -13.09 -2.06
C VAL A 40 -13.70 -11.82 -2.40
N LEU A 41 -14.05 -10.72 -1.73
CA LEU A 41 -13.38 -9.44 -1.88
C LEU A 41 -12.38 -9.27 -0.74
N VAL A 42 -11.15 -8.94 -1.09
CA VAL A 42 -10.03 -8.71 -0.17
C VAL A 42 -9.48 -7.33 -0.45
N GLY A 43 -9.21 -6.57 0.61
CA GLY A 43 -8.71 -5.20 0.52
C GLY A 43 -8.98 -4.43 1.80
N ASP A 44 -8.49 -3.20 1.84
CA ASP A 44 -8.69 -2.28 2.96
C ASP A 44 -9.66 -1.16 2.54
N PRO A 45 -10.83 -1.03 3.19
CA PRO A 45 -11.83 -0.02 2.83
C PRO A 45 -11.39 1.42 3.14
N GLU A 46 -10.40 1.59 4.02
CA GLU A 46 -9.83 2.89 4.42
C GLU A 46 -8.55 3.24 3.60
N GLN A 47 -8.09 2.35 2.73
CA GLN A 47 -7.02 2.66 1.78
C GLN A 47 -7.48 3.69 0.72
N LEU A 48 -6.51 4.24 -0.01
CA LEU A 48 -6.73 5.22 -1.08
C LEU A 48 -7.87 4.77 -2.01
N GLN A 49 -8.90 5.61 -2.10
CA GLN A 49 -10.08 5.35 -2.92
C GLN A 49 -9.69 5.24 -4.40
N PRO A 50 -10.49 4.52 -5.21
CA PRO A 50 -10.29 4.47 -6.65
C PRO A 50 -10.21 5.88 -7.24
N ILE A 51 -9.42 6.03 -8.30
CA ILE A 51 -9.37 7.29 -9.05
C ILE A 51 -10.72 7.53 -9.77
N GLU A 52 -11.42 6.47 -10.12
CA GLU A 52 -12.76 6.51 -10.73
C GLU A 52 -13.89 6.62 -9.69
N ALA A 53 -15.11 6.96 -10.15
CA ALA A 53 -16.23 7.29 -9.28
C ALA A 53 -16.76 6.10 -8.44
N GLY A 54 -16.99 6.39 -7.15
CA GLY A 54 -17.70 5.55 -6.20
C GLY A 54 -16.81 4.55 -5.46
N ALA A 55 -17.27 4.16 -4.26
CA ALA A 55 -16.56 3.28 -3.34
C ALA A 55 -17.33 1.96 -3.16
N ALA A 56 -17.50 1.20 -4.25
CA ALA A 56 -18.33 -0.01 -4.23
C ALA A 56 -17.87 -1.03 -3.18
N PHE A 57 -16.56 -1.19 -3.00
CA PHE A 57 -16.01 -2.06 -1.95
C PHE A 57 -16.45 -1.60 -0.55
N ARG A 58 -16.29 -0.31 -0.22
CA ARG A 58 -16.75 0.27 1.04
C ARG A 58 -18.26 0.08 1.26
N ALA A 59 -19.06 0.32 0.23
CA ALA A 59 -20.51 0.12 0.31
C ALA A 59 -20.92 -1.35 0.57
N ILE A 60 -20.15 -2.31 0.02
CA ILE A 60 -20.36 -3.74 0.29
C ILE A 60 -19.96 -4.07 1.72
N VAL A 61 -18.81 -3.59 2.19
CA VAL A 61 -18.33 -3.75 3.56
C VAL A 61 -19.35 -3.23 4.57
N ASP A 62 -19.88 -2.02 4.36
CA ASP A 62 -20.85 -1.38 5.25
C ASP A 62 -22.20 -2.13 5.31
N ARG A 63 -22.61 -2.77 4.21
CA ARG A 63 -23.95 -3.38 4.10
C ARG A 63 -23.98 -4.88 4.37
N ILE A 64 -22.93 -5.60 4.02
CA ILE A 64 -22.85 -7.08 4.13
C ILE A 64 -22.01 -7.50 5.35
N GLY A 65 -21.15 -6.61 5.85
CA GLY A 65 -20.16 -6.92 6.86
C GLY A 65 -18.90 -7.52 6.25
N TYR A 66 -17.93 -7.82 7.12
CA TYR A 66 -16.61 -8.32 6.73
C TYR A 66 -15.97 -9.10 7.88
N ALA A 67 -14.92 -9.84 7.56
CA ALA A 67 -13.99 -10.39 8.55
C ALA A 67 -12.70 -9.59 8.48
N GLU A 68 -12.20 -9.15 9.64
CA GLU A 68 -10.97 -8.36 9.74
C GLU A 68 -9.77 -9.25 10.10
N LEU A 69 -8.60 -8.95 9.51
CA LEU A 69 -7.34 -9.59 9.87
C LEU A 69 -6.52 -8.66 10.75
N GLU A 70 -6.43 -8.97 12.04
CA GLU A 70 -5.72 -8.11 13.01
C GLU A 70 -4.22 -8.44 13.15
N THR A 71 -3.77 -9.59 12.63
CA THR A 71 -2.41 -10.08 12.86
C THR A 71 -1.42 -9.50 11.85
N ILE A 72 -0.42 -8.76 12.35
CA ILE A 72 0.64 -8.15 11.55
C ILE A 72 1.86 -9.06 11.47
N TYR A 73 2.10 -9.62 10.28
CA TYR A 73 3.26 -10.48 10.01
C TYR A 73 4.48 -9.74 9.45
N ARG A 74 4.29 -8.58 8.82
CA ARG A 74 5.37 -7.84 8.14
C ARG A 74 6.38 -7.25 9.13
N GLN A 75 5.89 -6.63 10.20
CA GLN A 75 6.71 -6.08 11.28
C GLN A 75 7.21 -7.23 12.17
N ARG A 76 8.52 -7.27 12.44
CA ARG A 76 9.14 -8.31 13.28
C ARG A 76 9.14 -7.95 14.76
N GLU A 77 9.27 -6.66 15.06
CA GLU A 77 9.35 -6.12 16.42
C GLU A 77 7.96 -5.74 16.95
N ASP A 78 7.68 -6.07 18.20
CA ASP A 78 6.35 -5.87 18.81
C ASP A 78 5.92 -4.40 18.84
N TRP A 79 6.87 -3.50 19.10
CA TRP A 79 6.57 -2.06 19.12
C TRP A 79 6.15 -1.55 17.74
N MET A 80 6.72 -2.08 16.66
CA MET A 80 6.34 -1.72 15.29
C MET A 80 4.94 -2.22 14.95
N ARG A 81 4.58 -3.43 15.38
CA ARG A 81 3.21 -3.97 15.24
C ARG A 81 2.21 -3.06 15.95
N LYS A 82 2.50 -2.71 17.20
CA LYS A 82 1.65 -1.82 18.00
C LYS A 82 1.50 -0.44 17.35
N ALA A 83 2.60 0.17 16.90
CA ALA A 83 2.58 1.46 16.22
C ALA A 83 1.77 1.41 14.90
N SER A 84 1.85 0.30 14.17
CA SER A 84 1.08 0.09 12.93
C SER A 84 -0.42 -0.05 13.20
N LEU A 85 -0.80 -0.78 14.26
CA LEU A 85 -2.21 -0.88 14.71
C LEU A 85 -2.74 0.47 15.21
N ASP A 86 -1.93 1.23 15.94
CA ASP A 86 -2.30 2.57 16.38
C ASP A 86 -2.57 3.48 15.18
N LEU A 87 -1.75 3.40 14.12
CA LEU A 87 -1.97 4.16 12.88
C LEU A 87 -3.26 3.74 12.17
N ALA A 88 -3.50 2.43 12.02
CA ALA A 88 -4.72 1.89 11.40
C ALA A 88 -6.01 2.31 12.14
N ARG A 89 -5.93 2.51 13.46
CA ARG A 89 -7.05 2.96 14.30
C ARG A 89 -7.17 4.48 14.42
N GLY A 90 -6.32 5.24 13.73
CA GLY A 90 -6.32 6.70 13.76
C GLY A 90 -5.61 7.33 14.97
N ASN A 91 -4.92 6.55 15.80
CA ASN A 91 -4.10 7.05 16.92
C ASN A 91 -2.74 7.58 16.41
N VAL A 92 -2.76 8.53 15.48
CA VAL A 92 -1.57 8.99 14.72
C VAL A 92 -0.46 9.49 15.63
N GLU A 93 -0.79 10.33 16.62
CA GLU A 93 0.20 10.89 17.56
C GLU A 93 0.97 9.78 18.31
N ARG A 94 0.25 8.76 18.79
CA ARG A 94 0.84 7.63 19.51
C ARG A 94 1.75 6.79 18.62
N ALA A 95 1.32 6.54 17.38
CA ALA A 95 2.11 5.82 16.39
C ALA A 95 3.41 6.58 16.05
N LEU A 96 3.32 7.89 15.79
CA LEU A 96 4.47 8.72 15.48
C LEU A 96 5.43 8.82 16.66
N ALA A 97 4.93 8.98 17.89
CA ALA A 97 5.75 8.98 19.09
C ALA A 97 6.54 7.67 19.25
N ALA A 98 5.91 6.52 18.97
CA ALA A 98 6.58 5.22 19.02
C ALA A 98 7.70 5.10 17.96
N TYR A 99 7.46 5.51 16.71
CA TYR A 99 8.51 5.50 15.68
C TYR A 99 9.65 6.48 16.00
N ASN A 100 9.33 7.67 16.52
CA ASN A 100 10.32 8.66 16.92
C ASN A 100 11.20 8.15 18.07
N SER A 101 10.59 7.52 19.08
CA SER A 101 11.30 6.97 20.25
C SER A 101 12.26 5.83 19.89
N ASN A 102 12.05 5.21 18.73
CA ASN A 102 12.91 4.16 18.17
C ASN A 102 13.82 4.67 17.03
N ALA A 103 14.03 5.98 16.93
CA ALA A 103 14.87 6.62 15.91
C ALA A 103 14.48 6.23 14.46
N ARG A 104 13.19 6.02 14.20
CA ARG A 104 12.64 5.72 12.87
C ARG A 104 11.97 6.92 12.19
N ILE A 105 12.03 8.10 12.82
CA ILE A 105 11.64 9.36 12.22
C ILE A 105 12.85 10.28 12.27
N THR A 106 13.28 10.71 11.08
CA THR A 106 14.28 11.76 10.91
C THR A 106 13.62 12.88 10.13
N GLY A 107 13.87 14.12 10.52
CA GLY A 107 13.31 15.30 9.88
C GLY A 107 14.35 16.39 9.78
N GLU A 108 14.29 17.15 8.69
CA GLU A 108 15.09 18.35 8.48
C GLU A 108 14.20 19.58 8.48
N ARG A 109 14.78 20.75 8.72
CA ARG A 109 14.04 22.01 8.77
C ARG A 109 13.59 22.46 7.38
N LEU A 110 14.42 22.26 6.37
CA LEU A 110 14.12 22.61 4.99
C LEU A 110 13.89 21.37 4.13
N LYS A 111 12.98 21.49 3.14
CA LYS A 111 12.73 20.43 2.16
C LYS A 111 14.01 20.05 1.41
N ALA A 112 14.85 21.02 1.05
CA ALA A 112 16.10 20.77 0.32
C ALA A 112 17.04 19.89 1.16
N GLU A 113 17.24 20.24 2.42
CA GLU A 113 18.04 19.47 3.38
C GLU A 113 17.48 18.04 3.54
N ALA A 114 16.15 17.89 3.68
CA ALA A 114 15.51 16.58 3.80
C ALA A 114 15.74 15.68 2.57
N VAL A 115 15.69 16.26 1.37
CA VAL A 115 15.91 15.55 0.11
C VAL A 115 17.36 15.09 -0.01
N GLU A 116 18.31 15.96 0.30
CA GLU A 116 19.74 15.64 0.25
C GLU A 116 20.09 14.54 1.26
N SER A 117 19.63 14.69 2.51
CA SER A 117 19.81 13.73 3.60
C SER A 117 19.22 12.36 3.24
N LEU A 118 17.98 12.33 2.73
CA LEU A 118 17.32 11.11 2.27
C LEU A 118 18.10 10.37 1.17
N ILE A 119 18.59 11.09 0.16
CA ILE A 119 19.36 10.47 -0.93
C ILE A 119 20.72 9.98 -0.43
N ALA A 120 21.37 10.72 0.47
CA ALA A 120 22.62 10.29 1.08
C ALA A 120 22.44 8.99 1.90
N ASP A 121 21.41 8.93 2.74
CA ASP A 121 21.09 7.75 3.56
C ASP A 121 20.70 6.54 2.71
N TRP A 122 19.84 6.75 1.70
CA TRP A 122 19.46 5.70 0.75
C TRP A 122 20.69 5.16 0.00
N ASN A 123 21.56 6.06 -0.47
CA ASN A 123 22.78 5.67 -1.17
C ASN A 123 23.72 4.88 -0.23
N HIS A 124 23.95 5.37 0.99
CA HIS A 124 24.80 4.70 1.97
C HIS A 124 24.32 3.28 2.28
N SER A 125 23.00 3.09 2.40
CA SER A 125 22.36 1.80 2.70
C SER A 125 22.02 0.96 1.46
N TYR A 126 22.39 1.40 0.26
CA TYR A 126 22.04 0.73 -0.98
C TYR A 126 22.61 -0.69 -1.04
N ASP A 127 21.72 -1.65 -1.31
CA ASP A 127 22.03 -3.07 -1.43
C ASP A 127 21.19 -3.63 -2.59
N PRO A 128 21.81 -4.12 -3.69
CA PRO A 128 21.07 -4.63 -4.84
C PRO A 128 20.27 -5.90 -4.55
N ALA A 129 20.55 -6.60 -3.44
CA ALA A 129 19.78 -7.75 -3.00
C ALA A 129 18.53 -7.37 -2.19
N LYS A 130 18.37 -6.09 -1.82
CA LYS A 130 17.23 -5.58 -1.05
C LYS A 130 16.39 -4.63 -1.88
N THR A 131 15.11 -4.56 -1.54
CA THR A 131 14.20 -3.56 -2.10
C THR A 131 14.11 -2.37 -1.15
N ALA A 132 14.40 -1.18 -1.66
CA ALA A 132 14.19 0.09 -0.95
C ALA A 132 13.23 0.97 -1.78
N LEU A 133 12.31 1.66 -1.09
CA LEU A 133 11.31 2.51 -1.71
C LEU A 133 11.39 3.92 -1.15
N ILE A 134 11.44 4.92 -2.03
CA ILE A 134 11.28 6.34 -1.68
C ILE A 134 9.89 6.77 -2.14
N LEU A 135 9.12 7.36 -1.22
CA LEU A 135 7.77 7.85 -1.47
C LEU A 135 7.73 9.38 -1.41
N ALA A 136 7.04 10.00 -2.35
CA ALA A 136 6.75 11.43 -2.35
C ALA A 136 5.36 11.69 -2.92
N HIS A 137 4.72 12.78 -2.47
CA HIS A 137 3.35 13.09 -2.86
C HIS A 137 3.23 13.56 -4.32
N LEU A 138 4.13 14.44 -4.77
CA LEU A 138 4.01 15.09 -6.07
C LEU A 138 4.90 14.44 -7.13
N ARG A 139 4.38 14.26 -8.35
CA ARG A 139 5.13 13.68 -9.49
C ARG A 139 6.44 14.43 -9.78
N ARG A 140 6.47 15.76 -9.59
CA ARG A 140 7.70 16.55 -9.74
C ARG A 140 8.77 16.18 -8.72
N ASP A 141 8.36 15.89 -7.48
CA ASP A 141 9.27 15.50 -6.40
C ASP A 141 9.77 14.08 -6.63
N VAL A 142 8.89 13.16 -7.04
CA VAL A 142 9.26 11.80 -7.45
C VAL A 142 10.30 11.82 -8.58
N ARG A 143 10.08 12.66 -9.62
CA ARG A 143 11.05 12.78 -10.72
C ARG A 143 12.40 13.29 -10.23
N MET A 144 12.42 14.33 -9.42
CA MET A 144 13.64 14.89 -8.83
C MET A 144 14.40 13.83 -8.01
N LEU A 145 13.72 13.13 -7.12
CA LEU A 145 14.32 12.06 -6.29
C LEU A 145 14.87 10.92 -7.14
N ASN A 146 14.16 10.50 -8.18
CA ASN A 146 14.64 9.46 -9.10
C ASN A 146 15.90 9.89 -9.87
N VAL A 147 15.98 11.16 -10.29
CA VAL A 147 17.19 11.69 -10.95
C VAL A 147 18.38 11.65 -9.99
N MET A 148 18.22 12.19 -8.79
CA MET A 148 19.29 12.22 -7.78
C MET A 148 19.74 10.80 -7.37
N ALA A 149 18.81 9.88 -7.16
CA ALA A 149 19.12 8.49 -6.85
C ALA A 149 19.86 7.80 -8.00
N ARG A 150 19.45 8.05 -9.26
CA ARG A 150 20.12 7.49 -10.43
C ARG A 150 21.54 8.03 -10.60
N GLU A 151 21.77 9.31 -10.38
CA GLU A 151 23.11 9.92 -10.41
C GLU A 151 24.05 9.20 -9.44
N LYS A 152 23.59 8.86 -8.23
CA LYS A 152 24.38 8.07 -7.28
C LYS A 152 24.69 6.65 -7.74
N LEU A 153 23.79 6.00 -8.48
CA LEU A 153 24.07 4.69 -9.05
C LEU A 153 25.06 4.75 -10.22
N VAL A 154 25.03 5.82 -11.01
CA VAL A 154 26.00 6.07 -12.10
C VAL A 154 27.38 6.35 -11.51
N GLU A 155 27.48 7.19 -10.46
CA GLU A 155 28.74 7.44 -9.74
C GLU A 155 29.37 6.13 -9.20
N ARG A 156 28.55 5.13 -8.87
CA ARG A 156 28.97 3.80 -8.41
C ARG A 156 29.27 2.80 -9.53
N GLY A 157 28.95 3.13 -10.78
CA GLY A 157 29.08 2.22 -11.92
C GLY A 157 28.10 1.04 -11.92
N ILE A 158 26.95 1.19 -11.26
CA ILE A 158 25.88 0.16 -11.23
C ILE A 158 24.96 0.30 -12.45
N VAL A 159 24.80 1.52 -12.96
CA VAL A 159 23.97 1.89 -14.12
C VAL A 159 24.83 2.57 -15.16
#